data_AF-A0A4P9XFS5-F1
#
_entry.id   AF-A0A4P9XFS5-F1
#
_cell.length_a   1.000
_cell.length_b   1.000
_cell.length_c   1.000
_cell.angle_alpha   90.00
_cell.angle_beta   90.00
_cell.angle_gamma   90.00
#
_symmetry.space_group_name_H-M   'P 1'
#
loop_
_entity.id
_entity.type
_entity.pdbx_description
1 polymer ?
#
loop_
_entity_poly.entity_id
_entity_poly.type
_entity_poly.pdbx_seq_one_letter_code
_entity_poly.pdbx_strand_id
1 'polypeptide(L)'
;MENVKPLTHARIPIVKFYDPETRMECDLSFYNKVSVRNTELFRAYTRADPRVAPLIFAVKRWARARRLTEPWYNGGTVNSYTHVLMLLSFLIQEKVVPPLQQICCSKHPHAAKRRHRSATGIPSPSTKGDLHATPGKIHQNKKLHQAWLDTPTSTRVDGKNALDEHDINNSSASSSKRNGHTASCVACGKRLPEIMTEEYNTYFYQRHLAASSNTKTVGELLVEFFRYYAFDFAYLKDYVAPRVGGVLSRASNGWEDSPDSKMRGPDGQPSALCVQDPFILERNCAITAKRWVVAGMRWEHERALRALISGRGLAGATDPWTPWNALVYHDLHVYKSLERTSLS
;
A
#
# COMPACT_ATOMS: atom_id res chain seq x y z
N MET A 1 26.59 -13.96 17.64
CA MET A 1 25.13 -13.95 17.38
C MET A 1 24.42 -14.44 18.63
N GLU A 2 23.45 -13.69 19.11
CA GLU A 2 22.62 -14.03 20.27
C GLU A 2 21.15 -14.16 19.87
N ASN A 3 20.33 -14.79 20.71
CA ASN A 3 18.87 -14.90 20.50
C ASN A 3 18.47 -15.46 19.13
N VAL A 4 19.21 -16.46 18.63
CA VAL A 4 18.99 -17.07 17.31
C VAL A 4 17.68 -17.85 17.31
N LYS A 5 16.72 -17.43 16.48
CA LYS A 5 15.40 -18.04 16.35
C LYS A 5 15.08 -18.35 14.88
N PRO A 6 15.02 -19.62 14.48
CA PRO A 6 14.60 -20.00 13.15
C PRO A 6 13.07 -19.91 13.01
N LEU A 7 12.60 -19.38 11.88
CA LEU A 7 11.20 -19.31 11.48
C LEU A 7 11.05 -20.08 10.16
N THR A 8 10.99 -21.41 10.25
CA THR A 8 11.04 -22.33 9.11
C THR A 8 9.71 -22.51 8.39
N HIS A 9 8.59 -22.32 9.07
CA HIS A 9 7.24 -22.50 8.49
C HIS A 9 6.70 -21.27 7.76
N ALA A 10 7.45 -20.16 7.74
CA ALA A 10 7.09 -18.99 6.95
C ALA A 10 7.29 -19.27 5.45
N ARG A 11 6.51 -18.59 4.59
CA ARG A 11 6.66 -18.69 3.12
C ARG A 11 8.10 -18.50 2.65
N ILE A 12 8.82 -17.57 3.27
CA ILE A 12 10.25 -17.40 3.11
C ILE A 12 10.86 -17.69 4.47
N PRO A 13 11.52 -18.84 4.65
CA PRO A 13 12.19 -19.17 5.90
C PRO A 13 13.23 -18.10 6.25
N ILE A 14 13.19 -17.64 7.50
CA ILE A 14 14.16 -16.68 8.02
C ILE A 14 14.75 -17.14 9.34
N VAL A 15 15.98 -16.70 9.61
CA VAL A 15 16.62 -16.82 10.92
C VAL A 15 16.73 -15.43 11.51
N LYS A 16 16.07 -15.21 12.66
CA LYS A 16 16.19 -13.97 13.41
C LYS A 16 17.32 -14.09 14.42
N PHE A 17 18.16 -13.07 14.55
CA PHE A 17 19.21 -13.04 15.56
C PHE A 17 19.54 -11.60 15.96
N TYR A 18 20.21 -11.46 17.11
CA TYR A 18 20.80 -10.21 17.54
C TYR A 18 22.32 -10.26 17.35
N ASP A 19 22.87 -9.22 16.75
CA ASP A 19 24.32 -9.03 16.65
C ASP A 19 24.79 -8.07 17.75
N PRO A 20 25.53 -8.55 18.78
CA PRO A 20 25.97 -7.71 19.89
C PRO A 20 27.04 -6.69 19.51
N GLU A 21 27.79 -6.91 18.41
CA GLU A 21 28.84 -5.98 17.97
C GLU A 21 28.21 -4.73 17.34
N THR A 22 27.29 -4.90 16.39
CA THR A 22 26.58 -3.79 15.73
C THR A 22 25.37 -3.30 16.51
N ARG A 23 24.94 -4.05 17.54
CA ARG A 23 23.71 -3.84 18.33
C ARG A 23 22.43 -3.86 17.46
N MET A 24 22.39 -4.72 16.45
CA MET A 24 21.30 -4.81 15.49
C MET A 24 20.50 -6.11 15.61
N GLU A 25 19.18 -5.99 15.51
CA GLU A 25 18.30 -7.13 15.21
C GLU A 25 18.33 -7.42 13.71
N CYS A 26 18.58 -8.68 13.36
CA CYS A 26 18.83 -9.12 12.00
C CYS A 26 17.86 -10.23 11.60
N ASP A 27 17.28 -10.10 10.41
CA ASP A 27 16.50 -11.15 9.75
C ASP A 27 17.32 -11.68 8.56
N LEU A 28 17.76 -12.94 8.60
CA LEU A 28 18.49 -13.61 7.52
C LEU A 28 17.57 -14.56 6.76
N SER A 29 17.35 -14.28 5.48
CA SER A 29 16.61 -15.16 4.55
C SER A 29 17.55 -15.79 3.54
N PHE A 30 17.31 -17.05 3.17
CA PHE A 30 18.04 -17.73 2.10
C PHE A 30 17.26 -17.68 0.79
N TYR A 31 17.97 -17.56 -0.34
CA TYR A 31 17.42 -17.70 -1.70
C TYR A 31 16.19 -16.82 -2.02
N ASN A 32 16.16 -15.58 -1.52
CA ASN A 32 15.08 -14.63 -1.80
C ASN A 32 15.54 -13.56 -2.79
N LYS A 33 15.85 -13.96 -4.04
CA LYS A 33 16.46 -13.05 -5.03
C LYS A 33 15.49 -11.96 -5.47
N VAL A 34 14.19 -12.26 -5.51
CA VAL A 34 13.14 -11.26 -5.83
C VAL A 34 13.13 -10.12 -4.81
N SER A 35 13.34 -10.39 -3.51
CA SER A 35 13.39 -9.31 -2.51
C SER A 35 14.64 -8.43 -2.62
N VAL A 36 15.75 -8.98 -3.11
CA VAL A 36 16.93 -8.18 -3.48
C VAL A 36 16.57 -7.23 -4.63
N ARG A 37 15.90 -7.74 -5.67
CA ARG A 37 15.42 -6.91 -6.79
C ARG A 37 14.43 -5.83 -6.33
N ASN A 38 13.54 -6.12 -5.38
CA ASN A 38 12.63 -5.13 -4.78
C ASN A 38 13.41 -3.99 -4.09
N THR A 39 14.46 -4.34 -3.35
CA THR A 39 15.33 -3.36 -2.69
C THR A 39 16.06 -2.49 -3.71
N GLU A 40 16.56 -3.09 -4.79
CA GLU A 40 17.20 -2.37 -5.88
C GLU A 40 16.22 -1.48 -6.66
N LEU A 41 14.96 -1.89 -6.80
CA LEU A 41 13.90 -1.07 -7.39
C LEU A 41 13.66 0.21 -6.59
N PHE A 42 13.52 0.12 -5.26
CA PHE A 42 13.42 1.32 -4.42
C PHE A 42 14.68 2.18 -4.46
N ARG A 43 15.85 1.56 -4.53
CA ARG A 43 17.12 2.28 -4.74
C ARG A 43 17.09 3.07 -6.05
N ALA A 44 16.54 2.51 -7.12
CA ALA A 44 16.38 3.23 -8.38
C ALA A 44 15.38 4.39 -8.25
N TYR A 45 14.24 4.21 -7.56
CA TYR A 45 13.30 5.30 -7.32
C TYR A 45 13.86 6.43 -6.46
N THR A 46 14.63 6.11 -5.41
CA THR A 46 15.31 7.14 -4.59
C THR A 46 16.39 7.90 -5.35
N ARG A 47 17.00 7.28 -6.36
CA ARG A 47 17.93 7.95 -7.30
C ARG A 47 17.22 8.74 -8.39
N ALA A 48 15.96 8.40 -8.69
CA ALA A 48 15.19 9.05 -9.74
C ALA A 48 14.73 10.46 -9.34
N ASP A 49 14.41 10.69 -8.07
CA ASP A 49 14.03 12.01 -7.55
C ASP A 49 14.43 12.17 -6.07
N PRO A 50 15.08 13.28 -5.68
CA PRO A 50 15.60 13.47 -4.33
C PRO A 50 14.51 13.54 -3.24
N ARG A 51 13.25 13.81 -3.60
CA ARG A 51 12.11 13.87 -2.66
C ARG A 51 11.65 12.49 -2.20
N VAL A 52 11.96 11.43 -2.96
CA VAL A 52 11.46 10.08 -2.70
C VAL A 52 12.00 9.51 -1.39
N ALA A 53 13.31 9.64 -1.11
CA ALA A 53 13.89 9.07 0.09
C ALA A 53 13.36 9.72 1.41
N PRO A 54 13.27 11.07 1.51
CA PRO A 54 12.61 11.72 2.65
C PRO A 54 11.16 11.29 2.85
N LEU A 55 10.39 11.14 1.77
CA LEU A 55 8.98 10.69 1.85
C LEU A 55 8.88 9.24 2.35
N ILE A 56 9.72 8.34 1.85
CA ILE A 56 9.80 6.95 2.35
C ILE A 56 10.11 6.95 3.84
N PHE A 57 11.08 7.75 4.28
CA PHE A 57 11.43 7.85 5.70
C PHE A 57 10.26 8.38 6.53
N ALA A 58 9.60 9.45 6.10
CA ALA A 58 8.47 10.05 6.79
C ALA A 58 7.31 9.06 6.96
N VAL A 59 6.92 8.37 5.89
CA VAL A 59 5.84 7.36 5.92
C VAL A 59 6.22 6.16 6.78
N LYS A 60 7.46 5.65 6.69
CA LYS A 60 7.91 4.55 7.56
C LYS A 60 7.91 4.94 9.03
N ARG A 61 8.39 6.14 9.36
CA ARG A 61 8.42 6.65 10.73
C ARG A 61 7.00 6.83 11.29
N TRP A 62 6.10 7.41 10.50
CA TRP A 62 4.68 7.52 10.84
C TRP A 62 4.05 6.14 11.09
N ALA A 63 4.17 5.21 10.15
CA ALA A 63 3.56 3.89 10.27
C ALA A 63 4.06 3.13 11.52
N ARG A 64 5.37 3.23 11.82
CA ARG A 64 5.96 2.63 13.03
C ARG A 64 5.44 3.29 14.30
N ALA A 65 5.45 4.63 14.38
CA ALA A 65 4.97 5.36 15.57
C ALA A 65 3.50 5.07 15.87
N ARG A 66 2.71 4.81 14.83
CA ARG A 66 1.28 4.49 14.91
C ARG A 66 0.98 3.00 15.00
N ARG A 67 2.01 2.15 15.18
CA ARG A 67 1.91 0.68 15.29
C ARG A 67 1.20 0.02 14.10
N LEU A 68 1.28 0.64 12.92
CA LEU A 68 0.67 0.17 11.66
C LEU A 68 1.57 -0.82 10.90
N THR A 69 2.65 -1.29 11.52
CA THR A 69 3.61 -2.26 10.96
C THR A 69 3.83 -3.48 11.86
N GLU A 70 2.94 -3.71 12.82
CA GLU A 70 2.97 -4.85 13.74
C GLU A 70 2.07 -5.99 13.22
N PRO A 71 2.65 -7.08 12.70
CA PRO A 71 1.89 -8.18 12.10
C PRO A 71 1.18 -9.08 13.13
N TRP A 72 1.53 -8.99 14.42
CA TRP A 72 1.11 -9.97 15.44
C TRP A 72 0.06 -9.47 16.43
N TYR A 73 -0.18 -8.17 16.53
CA TYR A 73 -1.22 -7.64 17.42
C TYR A 73 -2.60 -7.72 16.74
N ASN A 74 -3.57 -8.34 17.42
CA ASN A 74 -5.00 -8.38 17.09
C ASN A 74 -5.27 -8.41 15.57
N GLY A 75 -5.05 -9.52 14.87
CA GLY A 75 -5.49 -9.65 13.47
C GLY A 75 -4.61 -9.02 12.38
N GLY A 76 -3.44 -8.47 12.73
CA GLY A 76 -2.32 -8.21 11.81
C GLY A 76 -2.44 -6.93 10.96
N THR A 77 -1.48 -6.01 11.14
CA THR A 77 -1.32 -4.83 10.27
C THR A 77 -0.46 -5.15 9.04
N VAL A 78 -0.33 -4.20 8.10
CA VAL A 78 0.53 -4.38 6.91
C VAL A 78 1.98 -4.05 7.24
N ASN A 79 2.93 -4.72 6.60
CA ASN A 79 4.35 -4.41 6.84
C ASN A 79 4.77 -3.05 6.24
N SER A 80 5.97 -2.57 6.59
CA SER A 80 6.47 -1.30 6.08
C SER A 80 6.62 -1.27 4.55
N TYR A 81 6.85 -2.42 3.92
CA TYR A 81 6.98 -2.52 2.47
C TYR A 81 5.65 -2.15 1.78
N THR A 82 4.52 -2.63 2.29
CA THR A 82 3.19 -2.28 1.79
C THR A 82 2.91 -0.77 1.83
N HIS A 83 3.23 -0.10 2.94
CA HIS A 83 3.09 1.37 3.04
C HIS A 83 3.96 2.11 2.02
N VAL A 84 5.18 1.62 1.78
CA VAL A 84 6.08 2.21 0.79
C VAL A 84 5.60 1.97 -0.64
N LEU A 85 4.97 0.83 -0.94
CA LEU A 85 4.35 0.58 -2.25
C LEU A 85 3.15 1.51 -2.49
N MET A 86 2.34 1.77 -1.46
CA MET A 86 1.27 2.77 -1.50
C MET A 86 1.83 4.16 -1.84
N LEU A 87 2.85 4.61 -1.10
CA LEU A 87 3.53 5.88 -1.39
C LEU A 87 4.10 5.92 -2.80
N LEU A 88 4.79 4.86 -3.23
CA LEU A 88 5.41 4.80 -4.56
C LEU A 88 4.37 4.94 -5.67
N SER A 89 3.25 4.23 -5.56
CA SER A 89 2.15 4.34 -6.52
C SER A 89 1.60 5.76 -6.60
N PHE A 90 1.38 6.40 -5.44
CA PHE A 90 0.97 7.80 -5.36
C PHE A 90 1.97 8.74 -6.05
N LEU A 91 3.27 8.59 -5.80
CA LEU A 91 4.29 9.44 -6.42
C LEU A 91 4.40 9.26 -7.93
N ILE A 92 4.10 8.06 -8.45
CA ILE A 92 4.02 7.85 -9.89
C ILE A 92 2.78 8.54 -10.48
N GLN A 93 1.63 8.49 -9.79
CA GLN A 93 0.41 9.22 -10.21
C GLN A 93 0.61 10.73 -10.22
N GLU A 94 1.30 11.27 -9.22
CA GLU A 94 1.69 12.68 -9.14
C GLU A 94 2.80 13.08 -10.12
N LYS A 95 3.28 12.13 -10.94
CA LYS A 95 4.34 12.35 -11.94
C LYS A 95 5.65 12.83 -11.32
N VAL A 96 5.91 12.50 -10.05
CA VAL A 96 7.18 12.75 -9.37
C VAL A 96 8.25 11.83 -9.97
N VAL A 97 7.92 10.56 -10.18
CA VAL A 97 8.78 9.54 -10.80
C VAL A 97 8.02 8.75 -11.88
N PRO A 98 8.68 8.22 -12.92
CA PRO A 98 8.03 7.34 -13.90
C PRO A 98 7.84 5.92 -13.35
N PRO A 99 6.93 5.12 -13.93
CA PRO A 99 6.89 3.67 -13.67
C PRO A 99 8.13 3.00 -14.28
N LEU A 100 9.19 2.78 -13.48
CA LEU A 100 10.50 2.29 -13.96
C LEU A 100 10.42 0.92 -14.66
N GLN A 101 9.38 0.15 -14.37
CA GLN A 101 9.16 -1.18 -14.94
C GLN A 101 8.48 -1.14 -16.32
N GLN A 102 8.07 0.05 -16.78
CA GLN A 102 7.33 0.27 -18.04
C GLN A 102 8.12 1.10 -19.05
N ILE A 103 9.37 1.44 -18.76
CA ILE A 103 10.20 2.29 -19.64
C ILE A 103 11.54 1.62 -19.95
N CYS A 104 12.10 1.93 -21.12
CA CYS A 104 13.46 1.52 -21.51
C CYS A 104 14.36 2.68 -21.95
N CYS A 105 13.84 3.91 -21.92
CA CYS A 105 14.57 5.12 -22.31
C CYS A 105 14.30 6.26 -21.34
N SER A 106 15.21 7.24 -21.32
CA SER A 106 15.17 8.41 -20.44
C SER A 106 14.15 9.46 -20.88
N LYS A 107 13.60 9.36 -22.11
CA LYS A 107 12.60 10.28 -22.63
C LYS A 107 11.29 10.05 -21.90
N HIS A 108 11.02 10.84 -20.87
CA HIS A 108 9.72 10.84 -20.20
C HIS A 108 8.61 11.24 -21.18
N PRO A 109 7.53 10.45 -21.31
CA PRO A 109 6.30 10.95 -21.89
C PRO A 109 5.57 11.73 -20.78
N HIS A 110 5.89 13.01 -20.58
CA HIS A 110 5.02 13.85 -19.73
C HIS A 110 3.65 14.12 -20.38
N ALA A 111 3.47 13.74 -21.65
CA ALA A 111 2.20 13.77 -22.35
C ALA A 111 2.19 12.76 -23.52
N ALA A 112 2.18 11.45 -23.25
CA ALA A 112 1.65 10.54 -24.25
C ALA A 112 0.13 10.73 -24.28
N LYS A 113 -0.40 11.36 -25.33
CA LYS A 113 -1.84 11.33 -25.65
C LYS A 113 -2.24 9.87 -25.79
N ARG A 114 -2.74 9.28 -24.70
CA ARG A 114 -3.45 8.01 -24.72
C ARG A 114 -4.69 8.21 -25.60
N ARG A 115 -4.65 7.74 -26.85
CA ARG A 115 -5.88 7.37 -27.59
C ARG A 115 -6.42 6.11 -26.91
N HIS A 116 -6.99 6.26 -25.72
CA HIS A 116 -7.82 5.21 -25.15
C HIS A 116 -9.28 5.51 -25.51
N ARG A 117 -9.87 4.58 -26.24
CA ARG A 117 -11.32 4.39 -26.25
C ARG A 117 -11.79 4.28 -24.80
N SER A 118 -12.85 5.01 -24.52
CA SER A 118 -13.55 5.17 -23.26
C SER A 118 -13.85 3.85 -22.53
N ALA A 119 -13.43 3.76 -21.26
CA ALA A 119 -14.30 3.32 -20.17
C ALA A 119 -13.65 3.71 -18.83
N THR A 120 -14.36 4.54 -18.06
CA THR A 120 -14.06 5.08 -16.72
C THR A 120 -13.02 6.21 -16.65
N GLY A 121 -13.52 7.44 -16.73
CA GLY A 121 -12.80 8.63 -16.31
C GLY A 121 -12.67 8.63 -14.78
N ILE A 122 -11.47 8.36 -14.28
CA ILE A 122 -11.08 8.70 -12.91
C ILE A 122 -10.51 10.12 -12.98
N PRO A 123 -11.04 11.10 -12.23
CA PRO A 123 -10.46 12.43 -12.23
C PRO A 123 -9.02 12.34 -11.73
N SER A 124 -8.09 13.00 -12.40
CA SER A 124 -6.84 13.40 -11.74
C SER A 124 -7.22 14.15 -10.45
N PRO A 125 -6.52 13.94 -9.31
CA PRO A 125 -6.83 14.65 -8.08
C PRO A 125 -6.86 16.15 -8.41
N SER A 126 -8.04 16.75 -8.21
CA SER A 126 -8.30 18.10 -8.68
C SER A 126 -7.30 19.06 -8.04
N THR A 127 -6.51 19.70 -8.90
CA THR A 127 -5.84 20.95 -8.59
C THR A 127 -6.91 21.92 -8.09
N LYS A 128 -6.81 22.30 -6.80
CA LYS A 128 -7.72 23.17 -6.04
C LYS A 128 -9.05 22.51 -5.61
N GLY A 129 -8.97 21.54 -4.70
CA GLY A 129 -10.09 21.17 -3.83
C GLY A 129 -9.66 21.37 -2.39
N ASP A 130 -10.50 22.04 -1.59
CA ASP A 130 -10.23 22.44 -0.21
C ASP A 130 -9.34 21.43 0.55
N LEU A 131 -8.24 21.94 1.13
CA LEU A 131 -7.36 21.19 2.04
C LEU A 131 -8.16 20.64 3.24
N HIS A 132 -9.33 21.23 3.51
CA HIS A 132 -10.35 20.71 4.40
C HIS A 132 -11.26 19.74 3.65
N ALA A 133 -11.41 18.51 4.16
CA ALA A 133 -12.47 17.62 3.68
C ALA A 133 -13.83 18.34 3.86
N THR A 134 -14.60 18.46 2.79
CA THR A 134 -15.95 19.02 2.88
C THR A 134 -16.76 18.19 3.89
N PRO A 135 -17.69 18.79 4.67
CA PRO A 135 -18.55 18.05 5.60
C PRO A 135 -19.23 16.83 4.95
N GLY A 136 -19.52 16.89 3.65
CA GLY A 136 -20.03 15.77 2.85
C GLY A 136 -19.05 14.59 2.71
N LYS A 137 -17.75 14.83 2.48
CA LYS A 137 -16.73 13.76 2.43
C LYS A 137 -16.51 13.13 3.81
N ILE A 138 -16.54 13.94 4.88
CA ILE A 138 -16.46 13.46 6.27
C ILE A 138 -17.69 12.59 6.61
N HIS A 139 -18.90 13.03 6.21
CA HIS A 139 -20.13 12.29 6.41
C HIS A 139 -20.20 11.00 5.56
N GLN A 140 -19.67 11.02 4.33
CA GLN A 140 -19.55 9.82 3.49
C GLN A 140 -18.58 8.80 4.10
N ASN A 141 -17.45 9.26 4.65
CA ASN A 141 -16.55 8.40 5.42
C ASN A 141 -17.24 7.79 6.65
N LYS A 142 -18.07 8.56 7.36
CA LYS A 142 -18.91 8.07 8.47
C LYS A 142 -19.94 7.01 8.01
N LYS A 143 -20.62 7.23 6.87
CA LYS A 143 -21.59 6.28 6.31
C LYS A 143 -20.96 4.98 5.83
N LEU A 144 -19.83 5.04 5.12
CA LEU A 144 -19.07 3.84 4.71
C LEU A 144 -18.62 3.04 5.93
N HIS A 145 -18.21 3.73 6.99
CA HIS A 145 -17.80 3.10 8.24
C HIS A 145 -18.95 2.44 8.99
N GLN A 146 -20.10 3.11 9.12
CA GLN A 146 -21.30 2.54 9.73
C GLN A 146 -21.76 1.30 8.95
N ALA A 147 -21.79 1.38 7.62
CA ALA A 147 -22.10 0.22 6.77
C ALA A 147 -21.11 -0.95 6.94
N TRP A 148 -19.84 -0.69 7.23
CA TRP A 148 -18.82 -1.74 7.46
C TRP A 148 -18.85 -2.31 8.88
N LEU A 149 -19.20 -1.51 9.89
CA LEU A 149 -19.45 -2.00 11.25
C LEU A 149 -20.76 -2.79 11.34
N ASP A 150 -21.77 -2.40 10.57
CA ASP A 150 -23.09 -3.03 10.52
C ASP A 150 -23.12 -4.26 9.60
N THR A 151 -22.05 -4.52 8.85
CA THR A 151 -21.91 -5.78 8.11
C THR A 151 -21.78 -6.90 9.14
N PRO A 152 -22.73 -7.86 9.25
CA PRO A 152 -22.69 -8.86 10.29
C PRO A 152 -21.35 -9.61 10.23
N THR A 153 -20.57 -9.56 11.31
CA THR A 153 -19.56 -10.57 11.54
C THR A 153 -20.30 -11.89 11.61
N SER A 154 -20.19 -12.71 10.56
CA SER A 154 -20.77 -14.05 10.53
C SER A 154 -20.52 -14.72 11.87
N THR A 155 -21.61 -15.18 12.47
CA THR A 155 -21.67 -15.81 13.78
C THR A 155 -20.56 -16.83 13.96
N ARG A 156 -19.84 -16.67 15.07
CA ARG A 156 -18.98 -17.66 15.69
C ARG A 156 -19.72 -19.00 15.72
N VAL A 157 -19.33 -19.95 14.86
CA VAL A 157 -19.68 -21.35 15.06
C VAL A 157 -18.65 -21.89 16.04
N ASP A 158 -19.05 -21.99 17.30
CA ASP A 158 -18.31 -22.79 18.28
C ASP A 158 -18.42 -24.26 17.87
N GLY A 159 -17.32 -24.80 17.35
CA GLY A 159 -17.15 -26.23 17.08
C GLY A 159 -15.77 -26.65 17.60
N LYS A 160 -15.77 -27.38 18.73
CA LYS A 160 -14.60 -28.09 19.25
C LYS A 160 -14.29 -29.31 18.37
N ASN A 161 -13.00 -29.65 18.31
CA ASN A 161 -12.37 -30.86 17.76
C ASN A 161 -12.32 -30.89 16.22
N ALA A 162 -11.27 -31.34 15.54
CA ALA A 162 -10.05 -32.02 15.92
C ALA A 162 -8.93 -31.60 14.95
N LEU A 163 -7.69 -31.87 15.36
CA LEU A 163 -6.56 -32.04 14.45
C LEU A 163 -6.97 -33.05 13.36
N ASP A 164 -6.84 -32.66 12.10
CA ASP A 164 -6.48 -33.61 11.03
C ASP A 164 -5.66 -32.86 9.98
N GLU A 165 -4.39 -33.25 9.92
CA GLU A 165 -3.51 -33.02 8.80
C GLU A 165 -4.16 -33.62 7.55
N HIS A 166 -4.53 -32.78 6.59
CA HIS A 166 -4.70 -33.23 5.23
C HIS A 166 -3.78 -32.46 4.31
N ASP A 167 -2.81 -33.23 3.81
CA ASP A 167 -1.93 -33.00 2.68
C ASP A 167 -2.45 -31.95 1.71
N ILE A 168 -1.77 -30.80 1.66
CA ILE A 168 -1.77 -29.95 0.46
C ILE A 168 -0.97 -30.74 -0.58
N ASN A 169 -1.70 -31.60 -1.28
CA ASN A 169 -1.18 -32.43 -2.33
C ASN A 169 -0.62 -31.51 -3.43
N ASN A 170 0.67 -31.70 -3.67
CA ASN A 170 1.48 -31.04 -4.66
C ASN A 170 0.95 -31.40 -6.05
N SER A 171 0.00 -30.63 -6.57
CA SER A 171 -0.40 -30.67 -7.97
C SER A 171 0.26 -29.51 -8.69
N SER A 172 1.47 -29.82 -9.17
CA SER A 172 2.14 -29.12 -10.25
C SER A 172 1.21 -29.00 -11.47
N ALA A 173 0.44 -27.91 -11.54
CA ALA A 173 -0.19 -27.45 -12.76
C ALA A 173 0.65 -26.31 -13.33
N SER A 174 1.78 -26.69 -13.91
CA SER A 174 2.52 -25.88 -14.88
C SER A 174 1.61 -25.59 -16.08
N SER A 175 0.88 -24.48 -16.01
CA SER A 175 0.21 -23.91 -17.18
C SER A 175 0.59 -22.44 -17.33
N SER A 176 1.89 -22.23 -17.51
CA SER A 176 2.41 -21.01 -18.12
C SER A 176 1.89 -20.95 -19.57
N LYS A 177 0.65 -20.50 -19.76
CA LYS A 177 0.14 -20.06 -21.06
C LYS A 177 1.00 -18.86 -21.49
N ARG A 178 2.06 -19.14 -22.26
CA ARG A 178 2.89 -18.16 -22.96
C ARG A 178 2.04 -17.50 -24.05
N ASN A 179 1.21 -16.53 -23.70
CA ASN A 179 0.73 -15.56 -24.68
C ASN A 179 1.82 -14.51 -24.84
N GLY A 180 2.61 -14.63 -25.91
CA GLY A 180 3.79 -13.81 -26.23
C GLY A 180 3.48 -12.35 -26.60
N HIS A 181 2.79 -11.61 -25.73
CA HIS A 181 2.73 -10.15 -25.82
C HIS A 181 3.83 -9.57 -24.96
N THR A 182 4.99 -9.35 -25.57
CA THR A 182 6.12 -8.73 -24.90
C THR A 182 5.79 -7.28 -24.59
N ALA A 183 5.88 -6.89 -23.31
CA ALA A 183 5.48 -5.55 -22.87
C ALA A 183 6.29 -4.47 -23.61
N SER A 184 5.62 -3.38 -23.98
CA SER A 184 6.23 -2.28 -24.74
C SER A 184 6.40 -1.05 -23.86
N CYS A 185 7.49 -0.32 -24.09
CA CYS A 185 7.84 0.89 -23.38
C CYS A 185 6.74 1.94 -23.58
N VAL A 186 6.17 2.44 -22.48
CA VAL A 186 5.11 3.46 -22.52
C VAL A 186 5.59 4.80 -23.07
N ALA A 187 6.91 4.99 -23.18
CA ALA A 187 7.54 6.21 -23.66
C ALA A 187 7.88 6.21 -25.16
N CYS A 188 8.50 5.14 -25.65
CA CYS A 188 9.03 5.07 -27.02
C CYS A 188 8.44 3.94 -27.86
N GLY A 189 7.53 3.13 -27.31
CA GLY A 189 6.90 1.99 -28.00
C GLY A 189 7.82 0.79 -28.26
N LYS A 190 9.12 0.90 -27.97
CA LYS A 190 10.06 -0.23 -28.13
C LYS A 190 9.77 -1.32 -27.11
N ARG A 191 10.03 -2.57 -27.49
CA ARG A 191 9.94 -3.72 -26.58
C ARG A 191 10.78 -3.48 -25.31
N LEU A 192 10.20 -3.77 -24.16
CA LEU A 192 10.91 -3.73 -22.88
C LEU A 192 11.84 -4.94 -22.76
N PRO A 193 13.05 -4.75 -22.20
CA PRO A 193 13.88 -5.87 -21.80
C PRO A 193 13.16 -6.75 -20.77
N GLU A 194 13.50 -8.03 -20.77
CA GLU A 194 13.04 -9.00 -19.78
C GLU A 194 14.26 -9.41 -18.95
N ILE A 195 14.15 -9.27 -17.63
CA ILE A 195 15.17 -9.74 -16.70
C ILE A 195 14.46 -10.73 -15.79
N MET A 196 14.76 -12.01 -15.96
CA MET A 196 14.15 -13.05 -15.15
C MET A 196 14.96 -13.25 -13.87
N THR A 197 14.27 -13.25 -12.73
CA THR A 197 14.85 -13.64 -11.44
C THR A 197 13.90 -14.66 -10.84
N GLU A 198 14.39 -15.89 -10.68
CA GLU A 198 13.52 -17.05 -10.46
C GLU A 198 12.50 -17.12 -11.61
N GLU A 199 11.20 -17.24 -11.33
CA GLU A 199 10.13 -17.26 -12.34
C GLU A 199 9.55 -15.89 -12.72
N TYR A 200 10.03 -14.79 -12.11
CA TYR A 200 9.43 -13.45 -12.27
C TYR A 200 10.25 -12.53 -13.17
N ASN A 201 9.57 -11.75 -14.01
CA ASN A 201 10.20 -10.65 -14.75
C ASN A 201 10.42 -9.44 -13.82
N THR A 202 11.67 -9.29 -13.38
CA THR A 202 12.14 -8.25 -12.47
C THR A 202 12.79 -7.06 -13.19
N TYR A 203 12.53 -6.87 -14.47
CA TYR A 203 13.04 -5.71 -15.20
C TYR A 203 12.56 -4.39 -14.60
N PHE A 204 13.48 -3.43 -14.50
CA PHE A 204 13.20 -2.01 -14.32
C PHE A 204 14.34 -1.16 -14.87
N TYR A 205 14.04 0.07 -15.25
CA TYR A 205 15.00 1.03 -15.74
C TYR A 205 15.89 1.56 -14.60
N GLN A 206 17.21 1.52 -14.82
CA GLN A 206 18.22 1.87 -13.80
C GLN A 206 19.14 3.03 -14.21
N ARG A 207 19.00 3.54 -15.45
CA ARG A 207 19.84 4.63 -15.95
C ARG A 207 19.30 5.99 -15.52
N HIS A 208 20.08 7.04 -15.78
CA HIS A 208 19.73 8.41 -15.47
C HIS A 208 18.40 8.82 -16.11
N LEU A 209 17.53 9.45 -15.31
CA LEU A 209 16.24 10.00 -15.73
C LEU A 209 16.32 11.52 -15.87
N ALA A 210 15.48 12.07 -16.74
CA ALA A 210 15.26 13.51 -16.75
C ALA A 210 14.64 13.97 -15.42
N ALA A 211 14.89 15.23 -15.03
CA ALA A 211 14.30 15.80 -13.83
C ALA A 211 12.76 15.80 -13.90
N SER A 212 12.13 15.61 -12.75
CA SER A 212 10.67 15.63 -12.62
C SER A 212 10.11 17.00 -13.02
N SER A 213 8.99 17.00 -13.76
CA SER A 213 8.21 18.22 -14.01
C SER A 213 7.30 18.60 -12.84
N ASN A 214 7.11 17.71 -11.86
CA ASN A 214 6.36 18.03 -10.66
C ASN A 214 7.22 18.91 -9.73
N THR A 215 6.69 20.08 -9.35
CA THR A 215 7.38 21.08 -8.52
C THR A 215 6.98 21.07 -7.04
N LYS A 216 6.09 20.15 -6.62
CA LYS A 216 5.62 20.07 -5.22
C LYS A 216 6.78 19.73 -4.27
N THR A 217 6.80 20.38 -3.14
CA THR A 217 7.73 20.12 -2.05
C THR A 217 7.46 18.75 -1.41
N VAL A 218 8.42 18.26 -0.61
CA VAL A 218 8.24 17.04 0.21
C VAL A 218 7.02 17.18 1.14
N GLY A 219 6.80 18.36 1.73
CA GLY A 219 5.67 18.61 2.62
C GLY A 219 4.32 18.54 1.91
N GLU A 220 4.21 19.16 0.74
CA GLU A 220 2.98 19.12 -0.08
C GLU A 220 2.65 17.70 -0.53
N LEU A 221 3.65 16.95 -1.02
CA LEU A 221 3.46 15.55 -1.42
C LEU A 221 3.06 14.66 -0.24
N LEU A 222 3.60 14.91 0.96
CA LEU A 222 3.24 14.15 2.15
C LEU A 222 1.79 14.44 2.58
N VAL A 223 1.36 15.70 2.54
CA VAL A 223 -0.04 16.11 2.81
C VAL A 223 -0.97 15.43 1.82
N GLU A 224 -0.66 15.47 0.52
CA GLU A 224 -1.49 14.87 -0.51
C GLU A 224 -1.53 13.35 -0.44
N PHE A 225 -0.42 12.68 -0.09
CA PHE A 225 -0.38 11.24 0.15
C PHE A 225 -1.39 10.82 1.23
N PHE A 226 -1.37 11.50 2.39
CA PHE A 226 -2.29 11.19 3.47
C PHE A 226 -3.74 11.51 3.11
N ARG A 227 -3.98 12.63 2.40
CA ARG A 227 -5.31 12.96 1.89
C ARG A 227 -5.84 11.88 0.93
N TYR A 228 -5.01 11.47 -0.03
CA TYR A 228 -5.39 10.51 -1.05
C TYR A 228 -5.89 9.20 -0.42
N TYR A 229 -5.11 8.62 0.50
CA TYR A 229 -5.49 7.38 1.17
C TYR A 229 -6.56 7.56 2.26
N ALA A 230 -6.77 8.77 2.79
CA ALA A 230 -7.88 9.03 3.70
C ALA A 230 -9.24 9.12 2.97
N PHE A 231 -9.27 9.79 1.80
CA PHE A 231 -10.54 10.25 1.20
C PHE A 231 -10.76 9.82 -0.25
N ASP A 232 -9.71 9.65 -1.04
CA ASP A 232 -9.84 9.55 -2.50
C ASP A 232 -9.58 8.12 -3.04
N PHE A 233 -8.76 7.31 -2.37
CA PHE A 233 -8.51 5.92 -2.77
C PHE A 233 -9.74 5.03 -2.56
N ALA A 234 -10.24 4.42 -3.63
CA ALA A 234 -11.43 3.56 -3.58
C ALA A 234 -11.08 2.13 -3.13
N TYR A 235 -10.85 1.94 -1.82
CA TYR A 235 -10.40 0.67 -1.22
C TYR A 235 -11.12 -0.59 -1.70
N LEU A 236 -12.43 -0.55 -1.94
CA LEU A 236 -13.22 -1.73 -2.36
C LEU A 236 -13.19 -1.99 -3.87
N LYS A 237 -12.82 -0.99 -4.67
CA LYS A 237 -12.90 -1.05 -6.14
C LYS A 237 -11.53 -1.15 -6.78
N ASP A 238 -10.52 -0.57 -6.15
CA ASP A 238 -9.19 -0.43 -6.72
C ASP A 238 -8.13 -1.18 -5.91
N TYR A 239 -7.03 -1.50 -6.56
CA TYR A 239 -5.80 -1.98 -5.93
C TYR A 239 -4.61 -1.14 -6.35
N VAL A 240 -3.63 -1.04 -5.44
CA VAL A 240 -2.37 -0.34 -5.68
C VAL A 240 -1.51 -1.18 -6.60
N ALA A 241 -1.10 -0.61 -7.75
CA ALA A 241 -0.34 -1.28 -8.80
C ALA A 241 0.93 -0.48 -9.17
N PRO A 242 2.00 -0.57 -8.37
CA PRO A 242 3.22 0.23 -8.56
C PRO A 242 3.90 -0.03 -9.92
N ARG A 243 3.75 -1.25 -10.47
CA ARG A 243 4.34 -1.64 -11.75
C ARG A 243 3.83 -0.81 -12.92
N VAL A 244 2.55 -0.47 -12.96
CA VAL A 244 1.96 0.33 -14.04
C VAL A 244 1.87 1.82 -13.70
N GLY A 245 2.16 2.17 -12.45
CA GLY A 245 2.19 3.56 -12.00
C GLY A 245 0.81 4.09 -11.60
N GLY A 246 0.21 3.48 -10.58
CA GLY A 246 -1.01 4.00 -9.97
C GLY A 246 -1.91 2.92 -9.41
N VAL A 247 -3.19 3.00 -9.76
CA VAL A 247 -4.22 2.10 -9.29
C VAL A 247 -4.91 1.43 -10.47
N LEU A 248 -5.36 0.20 -10.27
CA LEU A 248 -6.14 -0.56 -11.23
C LEU A 248 -7.41 -1.06 -10.56
N SER A 249 -8.45 -1.31 -11.36
CA SER A 249 -9.68 -1.91 -10.85
C SER A 249 -9.39 -3.32 -10.37
N ARG A 250 -9.84 -3.66 -9.16
CA ARG A 250 -9.80 -5.03 -8.63
C ARG A 250 -10.44 -6.04 -9.58
N ALA A 251 -11.45 -5.61 -10.34
CA ALA A 251 -12.12 -6.46 -11.29
C ALA A 251 -11.25 -6.89 -12.47
N SER A 252 -10.23 -6.11 -12.83
CA SER A 252 -9.33 -6.49 -13.92
C SER A 252 -8.41 -7.67 -13.58
N ASN A 253 -8.35 -8.08 -12.31
CA ASN A 253 -7.47 -9.16 -11.85
C ASN A 253 -8.19 -10.24 -11.01
N GLY A 254 -9.53 -10.20 -10.94
CA GLY A 254 -10.32 -11.13 -10.13
C GLY A 254 -10.16 -10.92 -8.61
N TRP A 255 -9.86 -9.68 -8.19
CA TRP A 255 -9.62 -9.31 -6.78
C TRP A 255 -10.78 -8.50 -6.19
N GLU A 256 -11.96 -8.58 -6.81
CA GLU A 256 -13.16 -7.88 -6.36
C GLU A 256 -13.52 -8.25 -4.93
N ASP A 257 -14.23 -7.35 -4.27
CA ASP A 257 -14.84 -7.66 -2.98
C ASP A 257 -16.13 -8.47 -3.21
N SER A 258 -15.97 -9.76 -3.50
CA SER A 258 -17.08 -10.67 -3.79
C SER A 258 -16.85 -12.09 -3.23
N PRO A 259 -17.92 -12.91 -3.09
CA PRO A 259 -17.80 -14.32 -2.75
C PRO A 259 -17.03 -15.19 -3.76
N ASP A 260 -16.55 -14.65 -4.88
CA ASP A 260 -15.74 -15.42 -5.83
C ASP A 260 -14.33 -14.84 -5.99
N SER A 261 -13.96 -13.90 -5.10
CA SER A 261 -12.66 -13.25 -5.13
C SER A 261 -11.52 -14.27 -5.09
N LYS A 262 -10.56 -14.12 -6.00
CA LYS A 262 -9.30 -14.88 -5.97
C LYS A 262 -8.37 -14.42 -4.86
N MET A 263 -8.70 -13.29 -4.20
CA MET A 263 -7.85 -12.65 -3.21
C MET A 263 -8.54 -12.61 -1.85
N ARG A 264 -8.50 -13.74 -1.14
CA ARG A 264 -9.09 -13.92 0.18
C ARG A 264 -8.05 -13.90 1.29
N GLY A 265 -8.37 -13.22 2.39
CA GLY A 265 -7.54 -13.18 3.59
C GLY A 265 -7.58 -14.51 4.37
N PRO A 266 -6.77 -14.62 5.44
CA PRO A 266 -6.72 -15.82 6.28
C PRO A 266 -8.04 -16.19 6.97
N ASP A 267 -8.95 -15.23 7.13
CA ASP A 267 -10.31 -15.42 7.66
C ASP A 267 -11.32 -15.88 6.59
N GLY A 268 -10.83 -16.19 5.38
CA GLY A 268 -11.64 -16.54 4.23
C GLY A 268 -12.36 -15.36 3.59
N GLN A 269 -12.32 -14.15 4.15
CA GLN A 269 -13.04 -13.00 3.58
C GLN A 269 -12.26 -12.37 2.41
N PRO A 270 -12.94 -11.70 1.46
CA PRO A 270 -12.23 -10.92 0.43
C PRO A 270 -11.31 -9.87 1.07
N SER A 271 -10.14 -9.67 0.49
CA SER A 271 -9.13 -8.80 1.06
C SER A 271 -9.60 -7.34 1.15
N ALA A 272 -9.47 -6.74 2.32
CA ALA A 272 -9.93 -5.38 2.57
C ALA A 272 -9.05 -4.30 1.89
N LEU A 273 -7.78 -4.61 1.66
CA LEU A 273 -6.82 -3.75 0.98
C LEU A 273 -6.00 -4.62 0.03
N CYS A 274 -5.88 -4.16 -1.22
CA CYS A 274 -5.10 -4.82 -2.24
C CYS A 274 -3.92 -3.94 -2.65
N VAL A 275 -2.71 -4.41 -2.36
CA VAL A 275 -1.45 -3.78 -2.76
C VAL A 275 -0.59 -4.81 -3.48
N GLN A 276 -0.44 -4.65 -4.79
CA GLN A 276 0.27 -5.60 -5.64
C GLN A 276 1.79 -5.49 -5.44
N ASP A 277 2.47 -6.63 -5.38
CA ASP A 277 3.93 -6.66 -5.47
C ASP A 277 4.40 -6.26 -6.89
N PRO A 278 5.44 -5.42 -7.05
CA PRO A 278 5.90 -4.95 -8.34
C PRO A 278 6.41 -6.07 -9.26
N PHE A 279 6.87 -7.20 -8.75
CA PHE A 279 7.39 -8.30 -9.56
C PHE A 279 6.51 -9.55 -9.54
N ILE A 280 5.89 -9.86 -8.39
CA ILE A 280 4.98 -10.99 -8.21
C ILE A 280 3.54 -10.49 -8.34
N LEU A 281 3.01 -10.43 -9.56
CA LEU A 281 1.76 -9.70 -9.87
C LEU A 281 0.50 -10.32 -9.27
N GLU A 282 0.58 -11.59 -8.90
CA GLU A 282 -0.48 -12.36 -8.25
C GLU A 282 -0.47 -12.16 -6.72
N ARG A 283 0.57 -11.50 -6.17
CA ARG A 283 0.74 -11.32 -4.73
C ARG A 283 0.13 -10.01 -4.25
N ASN A 284 -0.76 -10.11 -3.27
CA ASN A 284 -1.20 -8.99 -2.45
C ASN A 284 -0.32 -8.86 -1.18
N CYS A 285 0.43 -7.77 -1.06
CA CYS A 285 1.26 -7.43 0.10
C CYS A 285 0.45 -7.05 1.35
N ALA A 286 -0.85 -6.82 1.21
CA ALA A 286 -1.77 -6.49 2.30
C ALA A 286 -2.73 -7.63 2.66
N ILE A 287 -2.48 -8.86 2.18
CA ILE A 287 -3.43 -9.99 2.30
C ILE A 287 -3.84 -10.32 3.74
N THR A 288 -2.96 -10.08 4.71
CA THR A 288 -3.21 -10.34 6.13
C THR A 288 -4.04 -9.26 6.82
N ALA A 289 -4.21 -8.09 6.21
CA ALA A 289 -4.90 -6.97 6.82
C ALA A 289 -6.42 -7.17 6.77
N LYS A 290 -7.02 -7.30 7.96
CA LYS A 290 -8.47 -7.42 8.13
C LYS A 290 -9.18 -6.10 7.82
N ARG A 291 -10.49 -6.16 7.54
CA ARG A 291 -11.32 -4.98 7.24
C ARG A 291 -11.21 -3.86 8.27
N TRP A 292 -11.35 -4.19 9.54
CA TRP A 292 -11.27 -3.21 10.62
C TRP A 292 -9.86 -2.62 10.79
N VAL A 293 -8.80 -3.38 10.46
CA VAL A 293 -7.42 -2.86 10.42
C VAL A 293 -7.29 -1.83 9.30
N VAL A 294 -7.82 -2.13 8.11
CA VAL A 294 -7.82 -1.19 6.98
C VAL A 294 -8.64 0.07 7.30
N ALA A 295 -9.75 -0.06 8.02
CA ALA A 295 -10.50 1.10 8.51
C ALA A 295 -9.65 1.96 9.46
N GLY A 296 -8.96 1.35 10.43
CA GLY A 296 -8.02 2.04 11.31
C GLY A 296 -6.87 2.72 10.56
N MET A 297 -6.33 2.07 9.52
CA MET A 297 -5.33 2.69 8.64
C MET A 297 -5.88 3.95 8.00
N ARG A 298 -7.09 3.92 7.42
CA ARG A 298 -7.71 5.12 6.80
C ARG A 298 -7.84 6.27 7.79
N TRP A 299 -8.22 5.98 9.03
CA TRP A 299 -8.29 6.98 10.10
C TRP A 299 -6.92 7.57 10.46
N GLU A 300 -5.88 6.75 10.51
CA GLU A 300 -4.53 7.25 10.79
C GLU A 300 -3.99 8.11 9.63
N HIS A 301 -4.37 7.84 8.38
CA HIS A 301 -4.07 8.74 7.27
C HIS A 301 -4.78 10.10 7.46
N GLU A 302 -6.06 10.11 7.81
CA GLU A 302 -6.78 11.36 8.10
C GLU A 302 -6.18 12.11 9.31
N ARG A 303 -5.84 11.40 10.39
CA ARG A 303 -5.22 11.99 11.58
C ARG A 303 -3.88 12.63 11.24
N ALA A 304 -3.05 11.93 10.46
CA ALA A 304 -1.75 12.44 10.01
C ALA A 304 -1.92 13.68 9.12
N LEU A 305 -2.86 13.65 8.17
CA LEU A 305 -3.22 14.83 7.37
C LEU A 305 -3.56 16.01 8.27
N ARG A 306 -4.48 15.81 9.22
CA ARG A 306 -4.90 16.87 10.16
C ARG A 306 -3.73 17.44 10.95
N ALA A 307 -2.82 16.59 11.43
CA ALA A 307 -1.61 17.04 12.13
C ALA A 307 -0.71 17.93 11.25
N LEU A 308 -0.53 17.56 9.97
CA LEU A 308 0.28 18.32 9.04
C LEU A 308 -0.34 19.69 8.72
N ILE A 309 -1.64 19.75 8.46
CA ILE A 309 -2.32 21.01 8.10
C ILE A 309 -2.62 21.92 9.29
N SER A 310 -2.67 21.37 10.52
CA SER A 310 -2.90 22.14 11.75
C SER A 310 -1.61 22.72 12.36
N GLY A 311 -0.50 22.74 11.61
CA GLY A 311 0.79 23.26 12.09
C GLY A 311 1.57 22.35 13.05
N ARG A 312 1.06 21.16 13.41
CA ARG A 312 1.81 20.19 14.25
C ARG A 312 2.89 19.44 13.46
N GLY A 313 2.83 19.49 12.14
CA GLY A 313 3.84 18.97 11.23
C GLY A 313 4.06 17.46 11.36
N LEU A 314 5.24 17.01 10.91
CA LEU A 314 5.60 15.59 10.97
C LEU A 314 5.65 15.07 12.42
N ALA A 315 6.03 15.92 13.38
CA ALA A 315 6.05 15.56 14.80
C ALA A 315 4.69 15.04 15.26
N GLY A 316 3.62 15.83 15.07
CA GLY A 316 2.25 15.42 15.44
C GLY A 316 1.71 14.26 14.60
N ALA A 317 2.12 14.15 13.33
CA ALA A 317 1.80 12.96 12.54
C ALA A 317 2.47 11.70 13.16
N THR A 318 3.67 11.82 13.71
CA THR A 318 4.43 10.71 14.31
C THR A 318 4.26 10.56 15.83
N ASP A 319 3.26 11.19 16.44
CA ASP A 319 2.97 11.00 17.87
C ASP A 319 2.83 9.50 18.18
N PRO A 320 3.38 8.99 19.31
CA PRO A 320 3.23 7.60 19.70
C PRO A 320 1.76 7.16 19.73
N TRP A 321 1.50 5.94 19.27
CA TRP A 321 0.16 5.36 19.35
C TRP A 321 -0.29 5.27 20.81
N THR A 322 -1.49 5.76 21.09
CA THR A 322 -2.16 5.59 22.37
C THR A 322 -3.44 4.77 22.16
N PRO A 323 -3.80 3.87 23.09
CA PRO A 323 -5.11 3.25 23.11
C PRO A 323 -6.18 4.33 23.06
N TRP A 324 -7.25 4.04 22.32
CA TRP A 324 -8.39 4.93 22.15
C TRP A 324 -8.95 5.36 23.52
N ASN A 325 -8.63 6.58 23.96
CA ASN A 325 -9.52 7.30 24.86
C ASN A 325 -10.50 8.07 23.95
N ALA A 326 -11.75 8.22 24.35
CA ALA A 326 -12.77 8.92 23.57
C ALA A 326 -12.42 10.41 23.28
N LEU A 327 -11.29 10.92 23.80
CA LEU A 327 -10.92 12.33 23.85
C LEU A 327 -9.91 12.75 22.75
N VAL A 328 -9.12 11.84 22.16
CA VAL A 328 -8.11 12.22 21.13
C VAL A 328 -8.74 12.92 19.91
N TYR A 329 -9.98 12.55 19.55
CA TYR A 329 -10.71 13.23 18.46
C TYR A 329 -11.49 14.47 18.94
N HIS A 330 -11.72 14.60 20.24
CA HIS A 330 -12.29 15.79 20.89
C HIS A 330 -11.26 16.94 20.89
N ASP A 331 -9.99 16.62 21.13
CA ASP A 331 -8.86 17.54 21.13
C ASP A 331 -8.44 18.01 19.73
N LEU A 332 -8.73 17.21 18.70
CA LEU A 332 -8.53 17.57 17.28
C LEU A 332 -9.75 18.29 16.65
N HIS A 333 -10.74 18.65 17.47
CA HIS A 333 -12.01 19.29 17.06
C HIS A 333 -12.74 18.55 15.92
N VAL A 334 -12.59 17.23 15.83
CA VAL A 334 -13.20 16.42 14.76
C VAL A 334 -14.73 16.30 14.93
N TYR A 335 -15.24 16.52 16.15
CA TYR A 335 -16.66 16.32 16.48
C TYR A 335 -17.38 17.51 17.15
N LYS A 336 -16.76 18.70 17.24
CA LYS A 336 -17.35 19.85 17.96
C LYS A 336 -18.61 20.48 17.35
N SER A 337 -19.22 19.91 16.31
CA SER A 337 -20.48 20.42 15.74
C SER A 337 -21.73 19.59 16.10
N LEU A 338 -21.66 18.66 17.05
CA LEU A 338 -22.82 17.80 17.39
C LEU A 338 -23.34 17.90 18.84
N GLU A 339 -22.88 18.85 19.64
CA GLU A 339 -23.37 19.03 21.04
C GLU A 339 -24.01 20.40 21.31
N ARG A 340 -24.59 21.06 20.30
CA ARG A 340 -25.37 22.31 20.52
C ARG A 340 -26.84 22.26 20.09
N THR A 341 -27.44 21.08 20.01
CA THR A 341 -28.87 20.97 19.66
C THR A 341 -29.67 20.01 20.54
N SER A 342 -29.31 19.87 21.81
CA SER A 342 -30.17 19.15 22.77
C SER A 342 -30.15 19.74 24.18
N LEU A 343 -30.11 21.07 24.29
CA LEU A 343 -30.54 21.81 25.48
C LEU A 343 -31.22 23.12 25.04
N SER A 344 -32.50 22.99 24.70
CA SER A 344 -33.51 24.05 24.80
C SER A 344 -34.85 23.38 25.06
#